data_AF-A0A1V4IYT6-F1
#
_entry.id   AF-A0A1V4IYT6-F1
#
_cell.length_a   1.000
_cell.length_b   1.000
_cell.length_c   1.000
_cell.angle_alpha   90.00
_cell.angle_beta   90.00
_cell.angle_gamma   90.00
#
_symmetry.space_group_name_H-M   'P 1'
#
loop_
_entity.id
_entity.type
_entity.pdbx_description
1 polymer ?
#
loop_
_entity_poly.entity_id
_entity_poly.type
_entity_poly.pdbx_seq_one_letter_code
_entity_poly.pdbx_strand_id
1 'polypeptide(L)'
;MFISDFLDICDPVLTFDEFMEGIDISKYLNEIPDHETGRIRYNPVNMLKTVLFGFMTNGYMSLRELEDSCKVNIRFMYLMDNETPSYRTFGYFINEVLTNSIEDIFNDINEKIFNEENVDLNHLYIDGSKFEANANKYSWVWKKATEKSR
;
A
#
# COMPACT_ATOMS: atom_id res chain seq x y z
N MET A 1 14.60 -0.04 -25.63
CA MET A 1 15.15 -0.44 -24.32
C MET A 1 14.09 -0.07 -23.32
N PHE A 2 13.52 -1.08 -22.68
CA PHE A 2 12.41 -0.94 -21.74
C PHE A 2 12.96 -0.87 -20.31
N ILE A 3 12.25 -0.23 -19.38
CA ILE A 3 12.69 -0.18 -17.97
C ILE A 3 12.80 -1.59 -17.39
N SER A 4 11.92 -2.49 -17.81
CA SER A 4 11.95 -3.91 -17.46
C SER A 4 13.31 -4.57 -17.72
N ASP A 5 14.07 -4.10 -18.72
CA ASP A 5 15.38 -4.65 -19.05
C ASP A 5 16.44 -4.37 -17.96
N PHE A 6 16.15 -3.44 -17.03
CA PHE A 6 17.03 -3.07 -15.92
C PHE A 6 16.60 -3.67 -14.58
N LEU A 7 15.44 -4.33 -14.53
CA LEU A 7 14.96 -5.01 -13.34
C LEU A 7 15.48 -6.46 -13.33
N ASP A 8 15.78 -6.98 -12.14
CA ASP A 8 16.06 -8.40 -11.99
C ASP A 8 14.78 -9.20 -12.28
N ILE A 9 14.90 -10.41 -12.86
CA ILE A 9 13.76 -11.28 -13.14
C ILE A 9 12.95 -11.61 -11.88
N CYS A 10 13.59 -11.61 -10.71
CA CYS A 10 12.97 -11.84 -9.42
C CYS A 10 12.70 -10.53 -8.66
N ASP A 11 12.73 -9.35 -9.31
CA ASP A 11 12.42 -8.10 -8.63
C ASP A 11 10.95 -8.11 -8.16
N PRO A 12 10.67 -7.77 -6.89
CA PRO A 12 9.32 -7.85 -6.33
C PRO A 12 8.30 -6.98 -7.06
N VAL A 13 8.73 -5.94 -7.79
CA VAL A 13 7.80 -5.13 -8.60
C VAL A 13 7.15 -5.94 -9.72
N LEU A 14 7.86 -6.91 -10.30
CA LEU A 14 7.33 -7.74 -11.39
C LEU A 14 6.28 -8.72 -10.87
N THR A 15 6.58 -9.40 -9.76
CA THR A 15 5.62 -10.31 -9.10
C THR A 15 4.39 -9.55 -8.60
N PHE A 16 4.59 -8.35 -8.03
CA PHE A 16 3.49 -7.49 -7.62
C PHE A 16 2.62 -7.09 -8.82
N ASP A 17 3.24 -6.69 -9.94
CA ASP A 17 2.52 -6.23 -11.12
C ASP A 17 1.68 -7.37 -11.75
N GLU A 18 2.27 -8.56 -11.90
CA GLU A 18 1.59 -9.77 -12.37
C GLU A 18 0.42 -10.16 -11.45
N PHE A 19 0.63 -10.12 -10.13
CA PHE A 19 -0.43 -10.39 -9.16
C PHE A 19 -1.61 -9.42 -9.32
N MET A 20 -1.33 -8.11 -9.44
CA MET A 20 -2.37 -7.09 -9.60
C MET A 20 -3.10 -7.22 -10.95
N GLU A 21 -2.46 -7.70 -12.02
CA GLU A 21 -3.13 -8.01 -13.30
C GLU A 21 -4.12 -9.18 -13.19
N GLY A 22 -3.92 -10.08 -12.22
CA GLY A 22 -4.85 -11.16 -11.92
C GLY A 22 -6.13 -10.71 -11.22
N ILE A 23 -6.25 -9.43 -10.85
CA ILE A 23 -7.42 -8.85 -10.19
C ILE A 23 -8.13 -7.91 -11.17
N ASP A 24 -9.45 -8.03 -11.29
CA ASP A 24 -10.25 -7.10 -12.10
C ASP A 24 -10.45 -5.77 -11.36
N ILE A 25 -9.39 -4.96 -11.30
CA ILE A 25 -9.38 -3.64 -10.66
C ILE A 25 -10.21 -2.63 -11.48
N SER A 26 -10.38 -2.88 -12.78
CA SER A 26 -11.03 -1.94 -13.71
C SER A 26 -12.44 -1.60 -13.24
N LYS A 27 -13.15 -2.57 -12.63
CA LYS A 27 -14.50 -2.40 -12.08
C LYS A 27 -14.61 -1.26 -11.04
N TYR A 28 -13.51 -0.93 -10.35
CA TYR A 28 -13.46 0.13 -9.33
C TYR A 28 -13.03 1.49 -9.87
N LEU A 29 -12.54 1.55 -11.11
CA LEU A 29 -11.97 2.75 -11.73
C LEU A 29 -12.82 3.27 -12.90
N ASN A 30 -14.07 2.78 -13.02
CA ASN A 30 -14.98 3.12 -14.12
C ASN A 30 -15.73 4.44 -13.91
N GLU A 31 -15.93 4.89 -12.67
CA GLU A 31 -16.69 6.10 -12.34
C GLU A 31 -15.80 7.35 -12.21
N ILE A 32 -14.71 7.39 -12.95
CA ILE A 32 -13.81 8.55 -12.94
C ILE A 32 -14.46 9.67 -13.78
N PRO A 33 -14.65 10.89 -13.24
CA PRO A 33 -15.28 11.97 -13.98
C PRO A 33 -14.56 12.25 -15.30
N ASP A 34 -15.32 12.48 -16.36
CA ASP A 34 -14.76 12.80 -17.67
C ASP A 34 -13.84 14.02 -17.61
N HIS A 35 -12.76 13.96 -18.38
CA HIS A 35 -11.84 15.09 -18.51
C HIS A 35 -12.35 16.06 -19.57
N GLU A 36 -13.00 17.14 -19.13
CA GLU A 36 -13.49 18.19 -20.06
C GLU A 36 -12.41 19.22 -20.43
N THR A 37 -11.51 19.57 -19.50
CA THR A 37 -10.47 20.59 -19.71
C THR A 37 -9.22 20.35 -18.84
N GLY A 38 -8.05 20.79 -19.31
CA GLY A 38 -6.80 20.73 -18.56
C GLY A 38 -5.78 19.70 -19.08
N ARG A 39 -4.93 19.20 -18.18
CA ARG A 39 -3.90 18.21 -18.47
C ARG A 39 -4.52 16.81 -18.42
N ILE A 40 -4.24 16.00 -19.45
CA ILE A 40 -4.66 14.60 -19.55
C ILE A 40 -4.32 13.86 -18.25
N ARG A 41 -5.26 13.05 -17.77
CA ARG A 41 -5.11 12.27 -16.53
C ARG A 41 -4.12 11.13 -16.73
N TYR A 42 -3.41 10.80 -15.65
CA TYR A 42 -2.57 9.61 -15.58
C TYR A 42 -3.44 8.34 -15.59
N ASN A 43 -2.86 7.21 -16.01
CA ASN A 43 -3.54 5.92 -15.98
C ASN A 43 -3.91 5.56 -14.52
N PRO A 44 -5.20 5.39 -14.19
CA PRO A 44 -5.63 5.15 -12.81
C PRO A 44 -5.18 3.78 -12.28
N VAL A 45 -4.99 2.79 -13.15
CA VAL A 45 -4.45 1.47 -12.76
C VAL A 45 -3.00 1.62 -12.33
N ASN A 46 -2.18 2.31 -13.12
CA ASN A 46 -0.78 2.57 -12.79
C ASN A 46 -0.65 3.39 -11.50
N MET A 47 -1.51 4.40 -11.32
CA MET A 47 -1.57 5.19 -10.09
C MET A 47 -1.87 4.32 -8.87
N LEU A 48 -2.85 3.42 -8.94
CA LEU A 48 -3.19 2.52 -7.85
C LEU A 48 -2.05 1.54 -7.55
N LYS A 49 -1.52 0.87 -8.57
CA LYS A 49 -0.37 -0.04 -8.45
C LYS A 49 0.80 0.65 -7.74
N THR A 50 1.11 1.87 -8.14
CA THR A 50 2.20 2.67 -7.56
C THR A 50 1.97 3.03 -6.10
N VAL A 51 0.75 3.44 -5.74
CA VAL A 51 0.40 3.76 -4.34
C VAL A 51 0.50 2.51 -3.45
N LEU A 52 -0.10 1.40 -3.89
CA LEU A 52 -0.07 0.14 -3.14
C LEU A 52 1.36 -0.40 -3.00
N PHE A 53 2.14 -0.36 -4.09
CA PHE A 53 3.53 -0.77 -4.07
C PHE A 53 4.36 0.06 -3.09
N GLY A 54 4.16 1.39 -3.08
CA GLY A 54 4.85 2.28 -2.13
C GLY A 54 4.53 1.96 -0.66
N PHE A 55 3.28 1.65 -0.34
CA PHE A 55 2.91 1.20 1.00
C PHE A 55 3.47 -0.19 1.33
N MET A 56 3.46 -1.12 0.37
CA MET A 56 4.04 -2.46 0.54
C MET A 56 5.54 -2.40 0.84
N THR A 57 6.30 -1.57 0.12
CA THR A 57 7.77 -1.54 0.26
C THR A 57 8.26 -0.73 1.46
N ASN A 58 7.56 0.34 1.84
CA ASN A 58 8.04 1.29 2.85
C ASN A 58 7.18 1.32 4.12
N GLY A 59 6.04 0.61 4.14
CA GLY A 59 5.06 0.62 5.22
C GLY A 59 4.28 1.93 5.29
N TYR A 60 4.96 3.03 5.63
CA TYR A 60 4.41 4.38 5.58
C TYR A 60 5.21 5.23 4.59
N MET A 61 4.52 5.77 3.58
CA MET A 61 5.10 6.63 2.56
C MET A 61 4.26 7.90 2.41
N SER A 62 4.91 9.06 2.42
CA SER A 62 4.26 10.34 2.15
C SER A 62 4.03 10.54 0.65
N LEU A 63 3.05 11.40 0.30
CA LEU A 63 2.76 11.70 -1.10
C LEU A 63 3.94 12.35 -1.85
N ARG A 64 4.82 13.04 -1.13
CA ARG A 64 6.04 13.62 -1.71
C ARG A 64 7.10 12.56 -1.97
N GLU A 65 7.23 11.58 -1.08
CA GLU A 65 8.12 10.43 -1.30
C GLU A 65 7.63 9.57 -2.47
N LEU A 66 6.31 9.42 -2.66
CA LEU A 66 5.74 8.80 -3.87
C LEU A 66 6.14 9.56 -5.14
N GLU A 67 5.93 10.88 -5.14
CA GLU A 67 6.32 11.74 -6.27
C GLU A 67 7.82 11.62 -6.57
N ASP A 68 8.68 11.70 -5.55
CA ASP A 68 10.13 11.63 -5.74
C ASP A 68 10.58 10.23 -6.17
N SER A 69 9.94 9.18 -5.66
CA SER A 69 10.20 7.79 -6.08
C SER A 69 9.88 7.60 -7.57
N CYS A 70 8.81 8.20 -8.10
CA CYS A 70 8.51 8.16 -9.53
C CYS A 70 9.60 8.81 -10.40
N LYS A 71 10.42 9.72 -9.84
CA LYS A 71 11.52 10.39 -10.56
C LYS A 71 12.83 9.61 -10.55
N VAL A 72 13.11 8.83 -9.49
CA VAL A 72 14.45 8.27 -9.24
C VAL A 72 14.47 6.75 -9.08
N ASN A 73 13.36 6.12 -8.72
CA ASN A 73 13.31 4.71 -8.43
C ASN A 73 12.78 3.94 -9.64
N ILE A 74 13.62 3.07 -10.21
CA ILE A 74 13.32 2.29 -11.42
C ILE A 74 12.04 1.46 -11.30
N ARG A 75 11.67 0.99 -10.10
CA ARG A 75 10.44 0.22 -9.86
C ARG A 75 9.19 1.09 -10.01
N PHE A 76 9.24 2.32 -9.50
CA PHE A 76 8.14 3.27 -9.63
C PHE A 76 8.06 3.84 -11.05
N MET A 77 9.21 4.04 -11.70
CA MET A 77 9.26 4.41 -13.11
C MET A 77 8.67 3.32 -14.01
N TYR A 78 8.89 2.04 -13.67
CA TYR A 78 8.24 0.90 -14.33
C TYR A 78 6.71 0.95 -14.16
N LEU A 79 6.21 1.03 -12.93
CA LEU A 79 4.77 1.04 -12.65
C LEU A 79 4.03 2.24 -13.25
N MET A 80 4.69 3.39 -13.38
CA MET A 80 4.12 4.62 -13.93
C MET A 80 4.45 4.86 -15.40
N ASP A 81 5.07 3.93 -16.13
CA ASP A 81 5.48 4.14 -17.52
C ASP A 81 6.33 5.42 -17.73
N ASN A 82 7.25 5.71 -16.81
CA ASN A 82 8.05 6.96 -16.72
C ASN A 82 7.26 8.24 -16.39
N GLU A 83 5.95 8.16 -16.18
CA GLU A 83 5.19 9.32 -15.76
C GLU A 83 5.54 9.72 -14.32
N THR A 84 5.56 11.02 -14.04
CA THR A 84 5.90 11.55 -12.70
C THR A 84 4.74 12.37 -12.13
N PRO A 85 3.68 11.73 -11.62
CA PRO A 85 2.57 12.42 -10.98
C PRO A 85 3.06 13.23 -9.78
N SER A 86 2.49 14.42 -9.60
CA SER A 86 2.81 15.24 -8.43
C SER A 86 2.18 14.68 -7.15
N TYR A 87 2.70 15.06 -5.99
CA TYR A 87 2.09 14.73 -4.70
C TYR A 87 0.61 15.14 -4.61
N ARG A 88 0.23 16.23 -5.30
CA ARG A 88 -1.18 16.69 -5.38
C ARG A 88 -2.03 15.75 -6.20
N THR A 89 -1.47 15.17 -7.27
CA THR A 89 -2.14 14.20 -8.11
C THR A 89 -2.41 12.91 -7.35
N PHE A 90 -1.42 12.39 -6.61
CA PHE A 90 -1.62 11.26 -5.72
C PHE A 90 -2.64 11.58 -4.62
N GLY A 91 -2.57 12.77 -4.03
CA GLY A 91 -3.53 13.21 -3.03
C GLY A 91 -4.97 13.25 -3.55
N TYR A 92 -5.19 13.78 -4.76
CA TYR A 92 -6.49 13.76 -5.41
C TYR A 92 -6.95 12.33 -5.69
N PHE A 93 -6.08 11.49 -6.24
CA PHE A 93 -6.42 10.10 -6.55
C PHE A 93 -6.87 9.33 -5.31
N ILE A 94 -6.14 9.44 -4.21
CA ILE A 94 -6.48 8.73 -2.96
C ILE A 94 -7.77 9.27 -2.33
N ASN A 95 -7.93 10.60 -2.25
CA ASN A 95 -9.04 11.20 -1.49
C ASN A 95 -10.33 11.38 -2.29
N GLU A 96 -10.27 11.38 -3.63
CA GLU A 96 -11.43 11.65 -4.47
C GLU A 96 -11.79 10.45 -5.36
N VAL A 97 -10.81 9.70 -5.85
CA VAL A 97 -11.06 8.56 -6.75
C VAL A 97 -11.24 7.26 -5.98
N LEU A 98 -10.38 6.98 -4.99
CA LEU A 98 -10.40 5.71 -4.27
C LEU A 98 -11.33 5.67 -3.05
N THR A 99 -11.82 6.81 -2.57
CA THR A 99 -12.55 6.92 -1.29
C THR A 99 -13.71 5.94 -1.15
N ASN A 100 -14.45 5.68 -2.24
CA ASN A 100 -15.60 4.79 -2.22
C ASN A 100 -15.27 3.33 -2.57
N SER A 101 -14.10 3.06 -3.15
CA SER A 101 -13.75 1.73 -3.67
C SER A 101 -12.60 1.05 -2.93
N ILE A 102 -11.88 1.77 -2.06
CA ILE A 102 -10.67 1.26 -1.40
C ILE A 102 -10.92 0.02 -0.54
N GLU A 103 -12.07 -0.08 0.13
CA GLU A 103 -12.43 -1.23 0.96
C GLU A 103 -12.68 -2.47 0.10
N ASP A 104 -13.39 -2.32 -1.02
CA ASP A 104 -13.65 -3.41 -1.94
C ASP A 104 -12.37 -3.86 -2.66
N ILE A 105 -11.51 -2.92 -3.08
CA ILE A 105 -10.18 -3.22 -3.64
C ILE A 105 -9.36 -4.04 -2.64
N PHE A 106 -9.38 -3.66 -1.36
CA PHE A 106 -8.68 -4.38 -0.31
C PHE A 106 -9.23 -5.79 -0.11
N ASN A 107 -10.55 -5.96 -0.15
CA ASN A 107 -11.19 -7.28 -0.05
C ASN A 107 -10.80 -8.19 -1.22
N ASP A 108 -10.85 -7.69 -2.44
CA ASP A 108 -10.45 -8.44 -3.64
C ASP A 108 -8.97 -8.88 -3.60
N ILE A 109 -8.08 -7.98 -3.16
CA ILE A 109 -6.65 -8.29 -2.99
C ILE A 109 -6.47 -9.43 -1.98
N ASN A 110 -7.14 -9.35 -0.82
CA ASN A 110 -7.04 -10.39 0.19
C ASN A 110 -7.65 -11.72 -0.28
N GLU A 111 -8.81 -11.67 -0.95
CA GLU A 111 -9.43 -12.87 -1.52
C GLU A 111 -8.48 -13.56 -2.51
N LYS A 112 -7.83 -12.78 -3.38
CA LYS A 112 -6.82 -13.30 -4.31
C LYS A 112 -5.65 -13.96 -3.58
N ILE A 113 -5.11 -13.31 -2.54
CA ILE A 113 -4.02 -13.87 -1.71
C ILE A 113 -4.46 -15.18 -1.05
N PHE A 114 -5.63 -15.21 -0.42
CA PHE A 114 -6.12 -16.41 0.28
C PHE A 114 -6.33 -17.58 -0.68
N ASN A 115 -6.82 -17.30 -1.89
CA ASN A 115 -7.02 -18.30 -2.93
C ASN A 115 -5.69 -18.86 -3.46
N GLU A 116 -4.66 -18.03 -3.65
CA GLU A 116 -3.36 -18.49 -4.13
C GLU A 116 -2.56 -19.24 -3.06
N GLU A 117 -2.56 -18.74 -1.83
CA GLU A 117 -1.84 -19.32 -0.70
C GLU A 117 -2.60 -20.48 -0.03
N ASN A 118 -3.81 -20.81 -0.50
CA ASN A 118 -4.70 -21.82 0.09
C ASN A 118 -4.89 -21.65 1.61
N VAL A 119 -5.07 -20.41 2.05
CA VAL A 119 -5.19 -20.08 3.47
C VAL A 119 -6.54 -20.53 4.01
N ASP A 120 -6.52 -21.32 5.09
CA ASP A 120 -7.75 -21.72 5.78
C ASP A 120 -8.29 -20.59 6.66
N LEU A 121 -9.35 -19.93 6.19
CA LEU A 121 -10.03 -18.86 6.93
C LEU A 121 -11.02 -19.40 7.98
N ASN A 122 -11.34 -20.70 7.96
CA ASN A 122 -12.35 -21.29 8.85
C ASN A 122 -11.77 -21.70 10.21
N HIS A 123 -10.47 -22.00 10.27
CA HIS A 123 -9.82 -22.49 11.48
C HIS A 123 -8.76 -21.50 11.96
N LEU A 124 -9.04 -20.85 13.08
CA LEU A 124 -8.06 -20.03 13.78
C LEU A 124 -7.21 -20.91 14.69
N TYR A 125 -5.98 -21.19 14.26
CA TYR A 125 -4.99 -21.88 15.09
C TYR A 125 -4.31 -20.89 16.02
N ILE A 126 -4.89 -20.70 17.21
CA ILE A 126 -4.22 -19.98 18.30
C ILE A 126 -3.26 -20.96 18.97
N ASP A 127 -1.98 -20.92 18.59
CA ASP A 127 -0.96 -21.51 19.44
C ASP A 127 -0.96 -20.73 20.76
N GLY A 128 -1.20 -21.43 21.86
CA GLY A 128 -1.41 -20.87 23.19
C GLY A 128 -0.12 -20.32 23.80
N SER A 129 0.61 -19.47 23.10
CA SER A 129 1.77 -18.76 23.63
C SER A 129 1.29 -17.56 24.44
N LYS A 130 1.15 -17.76 25.75
CA LYS A 130 0.78 -16.73 26.71
C LYS A 130 1.97 -15.81 26.99
N PHE A 131 2.12 -14.75 26.19
CA PHE A 131 3.07 -13.68 26.50
C PHE A 131 2.42 -12.70 27.47
N GLU A 132 2.91 -12.65 28.71
CA GLU A 132 2.53 -11.60 29.64
C GLU A 132 3.02 -10.26 29.10
N ALA A 133 2.10 -9.36 28.74
CA ALA A 133 2.42 -7.98 28.43
C ALA A 133 3.07 -7.35 29.68
N ASN A 134 4.39 -7.19 29.66
CA ASN A 134 5.08 -6.50 30.73
C ASN A 134 4.87 -4.99 30.59
N ALA A 135 3.80 -4.48 31.18
CA ALA A 135 3.67 -3.07 31.55
C ALA A 135 3.37 -2.99 33.05
N ASN A 136 4.41 -3.32 33.84
CA ASN A 136 4.48 -3.20 35.30
C ASN A 136 3.67 -4.24 36.11
N LYS A 137 4.34 -5.30 36.59
CA LYS A 137 3.77 -6.33 37.50
C LYS A 137 3.43 -5.83 38.91
N TYR A 138 3.78 -4.59 39.25
CA TYR A 138 3.61 -4.04 40.58
C TYR A 138 2.80 -2.74 40.54
N SER A 139 1.55 -2.80 40.99
CA SER A 139 0.67 -1.64 41.19
C SER A 139 0.99 -0.81 42.44
N TRP A 140 2.07 -1.13 43.16
CA TRP A 140 2.47 -0.49 44.40
C TRP A 140 3.60 0.52 44.14
N VAL A 141 3.35 1.78 44.47
CA VAL A 141 4.38 2.83 44.44
C VAL A 141 4.98 2.95 45.84
N TRP A 142 6.31 2.86 45.95
CA TRP A 142 7.02 3.04 47.22
C TRP A 142 7.02 4.52 47.63
N LYS A 143 6.42 4.84 48.79
CA LYS A 143 6.29 6.20 49.33
C LYS A 143 7.59 7.02 49.35
N LYS A 144 8.74 6.37 49.58
CA LYS A 144 10.05 7.03 49.59
C LYS A 144 10.49 7.58 48.22
N ALA A 145 9.99 7.02 47.12
CA ALA A 145 10.34 7.46 45.76
C ALA A 145 9.54 8.72 45.36
N THR A 146 8.28 8.83 45.80
CA THR A 146 7.44 10.01 45.53
C THR A 146 7.84 11.22 46.37
N GLU A 147 8.38 11.02 47.58
CA GLU A 147 8.87 12.13 48.43
C GLU A 147 10.17 12.77 47.92
N LYS A 148 10.95 12.07 47.09
CA LYS A 148 12.26 12.53 46.62
C LYS A 148 12.21 13.42 45.37
N SER A 149 11.07 13.43 44.66
CA SER A 149 10.90 14.13 43.38
C SER A 149 9.99 15.37 43.51
N ARG A 150 9.90 15.94 44.70
CA ARG A 150 9.12 17.15 44.99
C ARG A 150 10.02 18.30 45.38
#